data_AF-A0A1U7NFG3-F1
#
_entry.id   AF-A0A1U7NFG3-F1
#
_cell.length_a   1.000
_cell.length_b   1.000
_cell.length_c   1.000
_cell.angle_alpha   90.00
_cell.angle_beta   90.00
_cell.angle_gamma   90.00
#
_symmetry.space_group_name_H-M   'P 1'
#
loop_
_entity.id
_entity.type
_entity.pdbx_description
1 polymer ?
#
loop_
_entity_poly.entity_id
_entity_poly.type
_entity_poly.pdbx_seq_one_letter_code
_entity_poly.pdbx_strand_id
1 'polypeptide(L)'
;MWKYKCKSQVLTLLIGFIMGALLMVVTVGNSSYTEILETMLPAETVRMLEMNPILIYLSGGCAIAGLCNVYIIGNVMSSQFGMSIFFWFLLLMIMPEYLIMFGIVTFPITLIVSLYGWISLHLSVQGRLKKRKISNDDEIVRIYEIHHPLLEEYKDMATGIRKTVNKITAIYFLGIIAVFCVMFFIDNLFVSIIAIFGYMFAFQFLTNYRIAQFQPISNLLYQQCNPEACMSALIYYSKRGNHYRLSNQSLMASCLIYLDDPELAQDVLITFPRSNPTSMLTYWSLMSYTYYLLKDMHGLERCRDEINKIQPKMGAMNIMIKSTEQASVENKIRLMNRDFQACKQYYLDLLKHSPSRLTQADCFYYIALISFVQEDYSIARMYFEKTIRTGNRLYFVQNAKNYLSKIEEIEPESADGIPYERYLP
;
A
#
# COMPACT_ATOMS: atom_id res chain seq x y z
N MET A 1 6.94 -12.59 1.24
CA MET A 1 5.67 -12.08 1.81
C MET A 1 5.60 -12.16 3.33
N TRP A 2 5.92 -13.31 3.94
CA TRP A 2 5.89 -13.48 5.41
C TRP A 2 6.67 -12.39 6.15
N LYS A 3 7.92 -12.13 5.75
CA LYS A 3 8.81 -11.11 6.34
C LYS A 3 8.16 -9.73 6.55
N TYR A 4 7.24 -9.31 5.68
CA TYR A 4 6.61 -7.98 5.72
C TYR A 4 5.30 -7.93 6.53
N LYS A 5 4.74 -9.09 6.91
CA LYS A 5 3.54 -9.18 7.76
C LYS A 5 3.83 -9.56 9.21
N CYS A 6 5.09 -9.86 9.54
CA CYS A 6 5.55 -10.33 10.84
C CYS A 6 5.01 -9.54 12.03
N LYS A 7 5.07 -8.19 12.00
CA LYS A 7 4.52 -7.35 13.08
C LYS A 7 3.01 -7.56 13.27
N SER A 8 2.27 -7.57 12.17
CA SER A 8 0.82 -7.79 12.21
C SER A 8 0.50 -9.19 12.70
N GLN A 9 1.24 -10.21 12.26
CA GLN A 9 1.05 -11.60 12.68
C GLN A 9 1.30 -11.77 14.18
N VAL A 10 2.39 -11.22 14.71
CA VAL A 10 2.67 -11.22 16.15
C VAL A 10 1.54 -10.55 16.92
N LEU A 11 1.08 -9.39 16.47
CA LEU A 11 0.00 -8.65 17.13
C LEU A 11 -1.34 -9.39 17.05
N THR A 12 -1.68 -10.02 15.91
CA THR A 12 -2.88 -10.86 15.77
C THR A 12 -2.83 -12.06 16.71
N LEU A 13 -1.69 -12.74 16.82
CA LEU A 13 -1.54 -13.87 17.73
C LEU A 13 -1.65 -13.46 19.21
N LEU A 14 -1.02 -12.35 19.59
CA LEU A 14 -1.08 -11.82 20.97
C LEU A 14 -2.48 -11.34 21.33
N ILE A 15 -3.16 -10.61 20.44
CA ILE A 15 -4.54 -10.17 20.66
C ILE A 15 -5.47 -11.36 20.71
N GLY A 16 -5.32 -12.34 19.82
CA GLY A 16 -6.10 -13.58 19.84
C GLY A 16 -5.95 -14.32 21.16
N PHE A 17 -4.71 -14.41 21.68
CA PHE A 17 -4.43 -15.01 22.99
C PHE A 17 -5.11 -14.24 24.14
N ILE A 18 -4.97 -12.91 24.18
CA ILE A 18 -5.58 -12.07 25.23
C ILE A 18 -7.11 -12.17 25.17
N MET A 19 -7.71 -12.10 23.97
CA MET A 19 -9.15 -12.23 23.78
C MET A 19 -9.65 -13.61 24.20
N GLY A 20 -8.91 -14.68 23.91
CA GLY A 20 -9.24 -16.03 24.36
C GLY A 20 -9.17 -16.20 25.87
N ALA A 21 -8.15 -15.63 26.51
CA ALA A 21 -8.05 -15.62 27.97
C ALA A 21 -9.21 -14.82 28.61
N LEU A 22 -9.54 -13.65 28.06
CA LEU A 22 -10.65 -12.81 28.54
C LEU A 22 -12.02 -13.47 28.33
N LEU A 23 -12.22 -14.16 27.20
CA LEU A 23 -13.43 -14.94 26.96
C LEU A 23 -13.63 -15.97 28.05
N MET A 24 -12.57 -16.69 28.44
CA MET A 24 -12.65 -17.66 29.54
C MET A 24 -12.95 -17.02 30.89
N VAL A 25 -12.46 -15.81 31.18
CA VAL A 25 -12.83 -15.07 32.40
C VAL A 25 -14.33 -14.81 32.46
N VAL A 26 -14.94 -14.47 31.32
CA VAL A 26 -16.39 -14.20 31.24
C VAL A 26 -17.21 -15.49 31.25
N THR A 27 -16.76 -16.56 30.58
CA THR A 27 -17.54 -17.80 30.43
C THR A 27 -17.42 -18.74 31.63
N VAL A 28 -16.31 -18.74 32.38
CA VAL A 28 -16.14 -19.57 33.59
C VAL A 28 -17.13 -19.19 34.71
N GLY A 29 -17.67 -17.96 34.67
CA GLY A 29 -18.74 -17.54 35.58
C GLY A 29 -20.13 -18.06 35.22
N ASN A 30 -20.32 -18.67 34.04
CA ASN A 30 -21.61 -19.18 33.56
C ASN A 30 -21.67 -20.72 33.68
N SER A 31 -22.72 -21.23 34.34
CA SER A 31 -22.94 -22.66 34.61
C SER A 31 -23.01 -23.55 33.35
N SER A 32 -23.27 -22.98 32.18
CA SER A 32 -23.29 -23.70 30.90
C SER A 32 -21.89 -24.10 30.41
N TYR A 33 -20.83 -23.41 30.84
CA TYR A 33 -19.47 -23.71 30.41
C TYR A 33 -18.88 -24.93 31.13
N THR A 34 -19.24 -25.12 32.40
CA THR A 34 -18.86 -26.29 33.19
C THR A 34 -19.49 -27.58 32.65
N GLU A 35 -20.76 -27.55 32.22
CA GLU A 35 -21.42 -28.71 31.58
C GLU A 35 -20.77 -29.11 30.24
N ILE A 36 -20.32 -28.13 29.45
CA ILE A 36 -19.62 -28.38 28.18
C ILE A 36 -18.22 -28.97 28.42
N LEU A 37 -17.53 -28.54 29.48
CA LEU A 37 -16.23 -29.09 29.85
C LEU A 37 -16.34 -30.55 30.33
N GLU A 38 -17.33 -30.85 31.15
CA GLU A 38 -17.60 -32.20 31.66
C GLU A 38 -17.99 -33.20 30.57
N THR A 39 -18.59 -32.73 29.46
CA THR A 39 -18.96 -33.58 28.32
C THR A 39 -17.84 -33.79 27.31
N MET A 40 -16.89 -32.85 27.20
CA MET A 40 -15.83 -32.88 26.19
C MET A 40 -14.50 -33.47 26.69
N LEU A 41 -14.26 -33.44 28.01
CA LEU A 41 -12.97 -33.78 28.60
C LEU A 41 -13.12 -34.88 29.67
N PRO A 42 -12.15 -35.82 29.76
CA PRO A 42 -12.17 -36.84 30.79
C PRO A 42 -12.16 -36.22 32.21
N ALA A 43 -12.87 -36.84 33.15
CA ALA A 43 -13.12 -36.31 34.50
C ALA A 43 -11.85 -35.89 35.25
N GLU A 44 -10.71 -36.57 35.03
CA GLU A 44 -9.42 -36.21 35.62
C GLU A 44 -8.88 -34.86 35.11
N THR A 45 -9.09 -34.55 33.84
CA THR A 45 -8.64 -33.29 33.23
C THR A 45 -9.52 -32.12 33.65
N VAL A 46 -10.85 -32.32 33.74
CA VAL A 46 -11.79 -31.32 34.27
C VAL A 46 -11.40 -30.93 35.69
N ARG A 47 -11.14 -31.92 36.54
CA ARG A 47 -10.73 -31.73 37.93
C ARG A 47 -9.38 -31.01 38.07
N MET A 48 -8.44 -31.24 37.13
CA MET A 48 -7.18 -30.47 37.07
C MET A 48 -7.38 -29.01 36.64
N LEU A 49 -8.31 -28.73 35.72
CA LEU A 49 -8.65 -27.37 35.32
C LEU A 49 -9.37 -26.61 36.44
N GLU A 50 -10.27 -27.26 37.17
CA GLU A 50 -10.96 -26.68 38.34
C GLU A 50 -9.98 -26.30 39.47
N MET A 51 -8.94 -27.11 39.69
CA MET A 51 -7.91 -26.82 40.69
C MET A 51 -6.99 -25.65 40.33
N ASN A 52 -6.95 -25.23 39.05
CA ASN A 52 -6.02 -24.21 38.57
C ASN A 52 -6.71 -23.26 37.56
N PRO A 53 -7.29 -22.13 38.01
CA PRO A 53 -7.98 -21.19 37.13
C PRO A 53 -7.07 -20.59 36.05
N ILE A 54 -5.75 -20.53 36.31
CA ILE A 54 -4.74 -20.07 35.35
C ILE A 54 -4.68 -21.01 34.12
N LEU A 55 -4.84 -22.32 34.32
CA LEU A 55 -4.82 -23.30 33.22
C LEU A 55 -6.05 -23.15 32.31
N ILE A 56 -7.20 -22.76 32.86
CA ILE A 56 -8.41 -22.45 32.08
C ILE A 56 -8.20 -21.20 31.21
N TYR A 57 -7.61 -20.15 31.75
CA TYR A 57 -7.32 -18.94 30.96
C TYR A 57 -6.25 -19.18 29.89
N LEU A 58 -5.23 -19.97 30.21
CA LEU A 58 -4.19 -20.38 29.25
C LEU A 58 -4.77 -21.23 28.12
N SER A 59 -5.66 -22.18 28.42
CA SER A 59 -6.25 -23.05 27.40
C SER A 59 -7.13 -22.25 26.43
N GLY A 60 -7.95 -21.32 26.92
CA GLY A 60 -8.74 -20.43 26.06
C GLY A 60 -7.90 -19.47 25.22
N GLY A 61 -6.85 -18.90 25.81
CA GLY A 61 -5.88 -18.08 25.06
C GLY A 61 -5.23 -18.88 23.94
N CYS A 62 -4.75 -20.10 24.22
CA CYS A 62 -4.16 -20.99 23.24
C CYS A 62 -5.14 -21.39 22.13
N ALA A 63 -6.40 -21.68 22.45
CA ALA A 63 -7.42 -22.08 21.47
C ALA A 63 -7.69 -20.97 20.43
N ILE A 64 -7.93 -19.73 20.88
CA ILE A 64 -8.18 -18.61 19.97
C ILE A 64 -6.92 -18.20 19.21
N ALA A 65 -5.76 -18.21 19.86
CA ALA A 65 -4.47 -17.99 19.19
C ALA A 65 -4.19 -19.05 18.13
N GLY A 66 -4.53 -20.32 18.40
CA GLY A 66 -4.45 -21.44 17.47
C GLY A 66 -5.32 -21.24 16.23
N LEU A 67 -6.58 -20.82 16.40
CA LEU A 67 -7.48 -20.46 15.29
C LEU A 67 -6.91 -19.32 14.44
N CYS A 68 -6.41 -18.27 15.09
CA CYS A 68 -5.75 -17.15 14.42
C CYS A 68 -4.50 -17.63 13.66
N ASN A 69 -3.74 -18.57 14.21
CA ASN A 69 -2.58 -19.17 13.57
C ASN A 69 -2.96 -19.99 12.33
N VAL A 70 -4.04 -20.78 12.37
CA VAL A 70 -4.58 -21.49 11.19
C VAL A 70 -4.91 -20.50 10.08
N TYR A 71 -5.58 -19.39 10.40
CA TYR A 71 -5.88 -18.35 9.42
C TYR A 71 -4.61 -17.73 8.83
N ILE A 72 -3.59 -17.44 9.65
CA ILE A 72 -2.32 -16.87 9.20
C ILE A 72 -1.60 -17.84 8.26
N ILE A 73 -1.45 -19.11 8.65
CA ILE A 73 -0.81 -20.16 7.85
C ILE A 73 -1.60 -20.35 6.55
N GLY A 74 -2.93 -20.43 6.63
CA GLY A 74 -3.79 -20.57 5.46
C GLY A 74 -3.66 -19.40 4.48
N ASN A 75 -3.55 -18.17 4.96
CA ASN A 75 -3.33 -16.99 4.13
C ASN A 75 -1.93 -17.01 3.47
N VAL A 76 -0.90 -17.47 4.18
CA VAL A 76 0.44 -17.65 3.61
C VAL A 76 0.43 -18.74 2.54
N MET A 77 -0.16 -19.90 2.81
CA MET A 77 -0.28 -21.00 1.86
C MET A 77 -1.11 -20.60 0.63
N SER A 78 -2.22 -19.89 0.83
CA SER A 78 -3.03 -19.30 -0.24
C SER A 78 -2.20 -18.39 -1.14
N SER A 79 -1.32 -17.56 -0.56
CA SER A 79 -0.47 -16.66 -1.34
C SER A 79 0.68 -17.33 -2.09
N GLN A 80 1.13 -18.51 -1.65
CA GLN A 80 2.27 -19.23 -2.25
C GLN A 80 1.82 -20.27 -3.28
N PHE A 81 0.69 -20.93 -3.03
CA PHE A 81 0.17 -22.01 -3.86
C PHE A 81 -1.05 -21.61 -4.70
N GLY A 82 -1.47 -20.34 -4.64
CA GLY A 82 -2.65 -19.84 -5.35
C GLY A 82 -3.97 -20.42 -4.84
N MET A 83 -3.97 -21.13 -3.71
CA MET A 83 -5.16 -21.77 -3.16
C MET A 83 -6.18 -20.72 -2.71
N SER A 84 -7.46 -20.92 -3.01
CA SER A 84 -8.52 -20.02 -2.57
C SER A 84 -8.63 -20.01 -1.04
N ILE A 85 -8.93 -18.85 -0.44
CA ILE A 85 -9.17 -18.79 1.02
C ILE A 85 -10.38 -19.63 1.44
N PHE A 86 -11.32 -19.85 0.53
CA PHE A 86 -12.47 -20.73 0.75
C PHE A 86 -12.07 -22.20 0.95
N PHE A 87 -10.93 -22.64 0.42
CA PHE A 87 -10.41 -23.99 0.67
C PHE A 87 -10.05 -24.18 2.16
N TRP A 88 -9.43 -23.17 2.78
CA TRP A 88 -9.11 -23.21 4.20
C TRP A 88 -10.36 -23.12 5.09
N PHE A 89 -11.35 -22.32 4.69
CA PHE A 89 -12.65 -22.30 5.36
C PHE A 89 -13.38 -23.65 5.25
N LEU A 90 -13.34 -24.29 4.07
CA LEU A 90 -13.92 -25.62 3.86
C LEU A 90 -13.25 -26.67 4.75
N LEU A 91 -11.92 -26.68 4.82
CA LEU A 91 -11.21 -27.58 5.74
C LEU A 91 -11.58 -27.31 7.20
N LEU A 92 -11.77 -26.05 7.59
CA LEU A 92 -12.18 -25.68 8.95
C LEU A 92 -13.60 -26.17 9.28
N MET A 93 -14.48 -26.27 8.29
CA MET A 93 -15.82 -26.83 8.47
C MET A 93 -15.84 -28.37 8.48
N ILE A 94 -15.01 -29.02 7.67
CA ILE A 94 -14.97 -30.49 7.57
C ILE A 94 -14.20 -31.11 8.73
N MET A 95 -13.09 -30.48 9.16
CA MET A 95 -12.18 -31.02 10.18
C MET A 95 -11.74 -29.94 11.19
N PRO A 96 -12.69 -29.34 11.95
CA PRO A 96 -12.41 -28.23 12.86
C PRO A 96 -11.42 -28.60 13.97
N GLU A 97 -11.60 -29.76 14.61
CA GLU A 97 -10.80 -30.20 15.75
C GLU A 97 -9.32 -30.37 15.39
N TYR A 98 -9.05 -31.04 14.26
CA TYR A 98 -7.68 -31.27 13.77
C TYR A 98 -6.97 -29.98 13.38
N LEU A 99 -7.69 -29.03 12.76
CA LEU A 99 -7.11 -27.74 12.39
C LEU A 99 -6.81 -26.87 13.61
N ILE A 100 -7.69 -26.86 14.62
CA ILE A 100 -7.45 -26.13 15.87
C ILE A 100 -6.22 -26.71 16.58
N MET A 101 -6.14 -28.03 16.72
CA MET A 101 -4.97 -28.72 17.28
C MET A 101 -3.68 -28.38 16.51
N PHE A 102 -3.72 -28.46 15.17
CA PHE A 102 -2.61 -28.05 14.32
C PHE A 102 -2.21 -26.58 14.57
N GLY A 103 -3.19 -25.69 14.68
CA GLY A 103 -2.98 -24.27 15.00
C GLY A 103 -2.30 -24.05 16.35
N ILE A 104 -2.71 -24.79 17.38
CA ILE A 104 -2.13 -24.71 18.73
C ILE A 104 -0.69 -25.24 18.74
N VAL A 105 -0.43 -26.40 18.13
CA VAL A 105 0.91 -27.00 18.10
C VAL A 105 1.89 -26.14 17.31
N THR A 106 1.44 -25.54 16.20
CA THR A 106 2.31 -24.71 15.35
C THR A 106 2.44 -23.27 15.83
N PHE A 107 1.61 -22.81 16.78
CA PHE A 107 1.59 -21.43 17.27
C PHE A 107 2.95 -20.94 17.80
N PRO A 108 3.65 -21.68 18.68
CA PRO A 108 4.96 -21.24 19.19
C PRO A 108 5.99 -21.04 18.07
N ILE A 109 5.98 -21.93 17.06
CA ILE A 109 6.87 -21.85 15.90
C ILE A 109 6.54 -20.59 15.08
N THR A 110 5.26 -20.37 14.75
CA THR A 110 4.84 -19.18 14.00
C THR A 110 5.20 -17.89 14.74
N LEU A 111 5.04 -17.87 16.07
CA LEU A 111 5.39 -16.72 16.91
C LEU A 111 6.88 -16.42 16.84
N ILE A 112 7.75 -17.42 17.04
CA ILE A 112 9.22 -17.26 16.98
C ILE A 112 9.65 -16.75 15.61
N VAL A 113 9.19 -17.38 14.52
CA VAL A 113 9.54 -16.97 13.15
C VAL A 113 9.07 -15.54 12.87
N SER A 114 7.88 -15.18 13.34
CA SER A 114 7.33 -13.84 13.14
C SER A 114 8.05 -12.78 13.99
N LEU A 115 8.48 -13.11 15.21
CA LEU A 115 9.32 -12.22 16.02
C LEU A 115 10.68 -11.99 15.38
N TYR A 116 11.36 -13.06 14.94
CA TYR A 116 12.63 -12.97 14.23
C TYR A 116 12.50 -12.12 12.96
N GLY A 117 11.47 -12.38 12.15
CA GLY A 117 11.21 -11.61 10.93
C GLY A 117 10.93 -10.13 11.20
N TRP A 118 10.19 -9.81 12.27
CA TRP A 118 9.94 -8.42 12.67
C TRP A 118 11.23 -7.71 13.10
N ILE A 119 12.03 -8.33 13.97
CA ILE A 119 13.30 -7.76 14.45
C ILE A 119 14.29 -7.59 13.28
N SER A 120 14.47 -8.63 12.46
CA SER A 120 15.35 -8.60 11.28
C SER A 120 14.95 -7.49 10.31
N LEU A 121 13.65 -7.34 10.03
CA LEU A 121 13.18 -6.28 9.13
C LEU A 121 13.41 -4.89 9.74
N HIS A 122 13.10 -4.72 11.02
CA HIS A 122 13.31 -3.46 11.72
C HIS A 122 14.79 -3.04 11.71
N LEU A 123 15.70 -3.96 12.04
CA LEU A 123 17.15 -3.73 11.98
C LEU A 123 17.61 -3.38 10.56
N SER A 124 17.08 -4.06 9.53
CA SER A 124 17.44 -3.77 8.13
C SER A 124 16.94 -2.40 7.65
N VAL A 125 15.77 -1.96 8.11
CA VAL A 125 15.21 -0.63 7.80
C VAL A 125 16.04 0.43 8.52
N GLN A 126 16.28 0.27 9.82
CA GLN A 126 17.12 1.19 10.59
C GLN A 126 18.54 1.27 10.03
N GLY A 127 19.13 0.14 9.60
CA GLY A 127 20.44 0.13 8.96
C GLY A 127 20.47 0.95 7.67
N ARG A 128 19.41 0.88 6.84
CA ARG A 128 19.28 1.70 5.63
C ARG A 128 19.09 3.18 5.93
N LEU A 129 18.24 3.52 6.91
CA LEU A 129 18.04 4.90 7.35
C LEU A 129 19.33 5.51 7.92
N LYS A 130 20.07 4.76 8.76
CA LYS A 130 21.37 5.19 9.31
C LYS A 130 22.41 5.44 8.22
N LYS A 131 22.49 4.57 7.20
CA LYS A 131 23.38 4.78 6.04
C LYS A 131 23.08 6.08 5.29
N ARG A 132 21.83 6.53 5.31
CA ARG A 132 21.38 7.79 4.70
C ARG A 132 21.28 8.96 5.68
N LYS A 133 21.75 8.79 6.92
CA LYS A 133 21.70 9.80 7.99
C LYS A 133 20.28 10.30 8.30
N ILE A 134 19.26 9.51 7.99
CA ILE A 134 17.87 9.82 8.32
C ILE A 134 17.58 9.28 9.71
N SER A 135 17.24 10.19 10.63
CA SER A 135 16.90 9.84 12.01
C SER A 135 15.42 9.43 12.11
N ASN A 136 14.52 10.28 11.61
CA ASN A 136 13.07 10.15 11.70
C ASN A 136 12.38 10.82 10.50
N ASP A 137 11.06 10.66 10.42
CA ASP A 137 10.19 11.34 9.45
C ASP A 137 10.36 12.88 9.45
N ASP A 138 10.69 13.48 10.60
CA ASP A 138 10.99 14.91 10.71
C ASP A 138 12.19 15.34 9.85
N GLU A 139 13.21 14.48 9.75
CA GLU A 139 14.40 14.77 8.93
C GLU A 139 14.06 14.73 7.44
N ILE A 140 13.16 13.83 7.02
CA ILE A 140 12.67 13.78 5.63
C ILE A 140 11.94 15.08 5.28
N VAL A 141 11.08 15.57 6.18
CA VAL A 141 10.37 16.85 5.99
C VAL A 141 11.35 18.02 5.96
N ARG A 142 12.36 18.01 6.84
CA ARG A 142 13.41 19.04 6.83
C ARG A 142 14.18 19.06 5.51
N ILE A 143 14.60 17.90 5.00
CA ILE A 143 15.30 17.81 3.70
C ILE A 143 14.39 18.33 2.58
N TYR A 144 13.11 17.95 2.60
CA TYR A 144 12.13 18.48 1.66
C TYR A 144 12.05 20.02 1.68
N GLU A 145 11.93 20.63 2.87
CA GLU A 145 11.85 22.09 3.04
C GLU A 145 13.12 22.84 2.58
N ILE A 146 14.26 22.16 2.49
CA ILE A 146 15.50 22.74 1.95
C ILE A 146 15.44 22.80 0.42
N HIS A 147 14.83 21.81 -0.23
CA HIS A 147 14.79 21.71 -1.70
C HIS A 147 13.53 22.35 -2.31
N HIS A 148 12.40 22.32 -1.59
CA HIS A 148 11.07 22.65 -2.13
C HIS A 148 10.27 23.52 -1.14
N PRO A 149 9.43 24.44 -1.64
CA PRO A 149 8.60 25.29 -0.79
C PRO A 149 7.40 24.55 -0.20
N LEU A 150 7.12 24.77 1.09
CA LEU A 150 5.91 24.26 1.73
C LEU A 150 4.75 25.27 1.58
N LEU A 151 3.74 24.92 0.80
CA LEU A 151 2.63 25.82 0.44
C LEU A 151 1.57 25.88 1.56
N GLU A 152 1.51 26.99 2.29
CA GLU A 152 0.62 27.16 3.45
C GLU A 152 -0.88 27.09 3.12
N GLU A 153 -1.27 27.45 1.89
CA GLU A 153 -2.67 27.46 1.42
C GLU A 153 -3.36 26.08 1.53
N TYR A 154 -2.59 24.99 1.53
CA TYR A 154 -3.12 23.62 1.63
C TYR A 154 -3.22 23.11 3.08
N LYS A 155 -2.75 23.87 4.06
CA LYS A 155 -2.72 23.49 5.48
C LYS A 155 -4.13 23.28 6.04
N ASP A 156 -5.06 24.18 5.75
CA ASP A 156 -6.43 24.11 6.28
C ASP A 156 -7.20 22.94 5.68
N MET A 157 -7.03 22.70 4.37
CA MET A 157 -7.57 21.51 3.69
C MET A 157 -7.05 20.21 4.34
N ALA A 158 -5.73 20.08 4.48
CA ALA A 158 -5.10 18.88 5.01
C ALA A 158 -5.49 18.60 6.47
N THR A 159 -5.54 19.64 7.31
CA THR A 159 -5.94 19.51 8.72
C THR A 159 -7.43 19.21 8.87
N GLY A 160 -8.29 19.77 8.01
CA GLY A 160 -9.71 19.44 7.92
C GLY A 160 -9.93 17.96 7.61
N ILE A 161 -9.27 17.45 6.56
CA ILE A 161 -9.33 16.03 6.18
C ILE A 161 -8.86 15.14 7.33
N ARG A 162 -7.73 15.47 7.99
CA ARG A 162 -7.22 14.70 9.13
C ARG A 162 -8.21 14.62 10.28
N LYS A 163 -8.85 15.75 10.65
CA LYS A 163 -9.86 15.78 11.72
C LYS A 163 -11.04 14.87 11.38
N THR A 164 -11.52 14.92 10.14
CA THR A 164 -12.62 14.07 9.66
C THR A 164 -12.23 12.59 9.68
N VAL A 165 -11.04 12.23 9.19
CA VAL A 165 -10.54 10.85 9.22
C VAL A 165 -10.39 10.32 10.66
N ASN A 166 -9.93 11.16 11.59
CA ASN A 166 -9.85 10.78 13.00
C ASN A 166 -11.24 10.54 13.62
N LYS A 167 -12.23 11.39 13.31
CA LYS A 167 -13.63 11.17 13.73
C LYS A 167 -14.18 9.85 13.21
N ILE A 168 -14.00 9.56 11.92
CA ILE A 168 -14.42 8.29 11.32
C ILE A 168 -13.74 7.10 12.00
N THR A 169 -12.46 7.21 12.31
CA THR A 169 -11.70 6.17 13.01
C THR A 169 -12.24 5.95 14.43
N ALA A 170 -12.62 7.01 15.15
CA ALA A 170 -13.24 6.89 16.47
C ALA A 170 -14.63 6.22 16.39
N ILE A 171 -15.46 6.60 15.42
CA ILE A 171 -16.76 5.95 15.15
C ILE A 171 -16.57 4.46 14.86
N TYR A 172 -15.55 4.10 14.10
CA TYR A 172 -15.20 2.71 13.84
C TYR A 172 -14.90 1.92 15.11
N PHE A 173 -14.05 2.45 15.99
CA PHE A 173 -13.74 1.78 17.26
C PHE A 173 -14.97 1.63 18.17
N LEU A 174 -15.83 2.66 18.23
CA LEU A 174 -17.09 2.59 18.98
C LEU A 174 -18.05 1.53 18.41
N GLY A 175 -18.11 1.41 17.08
CA GLY A 175 -18.91 0.39 16.41
C GLY A 175 -18.46 -1.04 16.75
N ILE A 176 -17.15 -1.29 16.83
CA ILE A 176 -16.63 -2.61 17.25
C ILE A 176 -17.11 -2.93 18.68
N ILE A 177 -16.97 -1.98 19.61
CA ILE A 177 -17.37 -2.18 21.01
C ILE A 177 -18.87 -2.48 21.09
N ALA A 178 -19.70 -1.76 20.33
CA ALA A 178 -21.13 -1.98 20.30
C ALA A 178 -21.52 -3.40 19.81
N VAL A 179 -20.83 -3.92 18.79
CA VAL A 179 -21.06 -5.30 18.31
C VAL A 179 -20.69 -6.32 19.37
N PHE A 180 -19.56 -6.14 20.05
CA PHE A 180 -19.20 -7.03 21.16
C PHE A 180 -20.25 -6.99 22.27
N CYS A 181 -20.74 -5.81 22.65
CA CYS A 181 -21.82 -5.70 23.64
C CYS A 181 -23.08 -6.47 23.19
N VAL A 182 -23.50 -6.31 21.94
CA VAL A 182 -24.66 -7.07 21.41
C VAL A 182 -24.43 -8.57 21.47
N MET A 183 -23.23 -9.05 21.11
CA MET A 183 -22.90 -10.48 21.18
C MET A 183 -22.92 -11.05 22.60
N PHE A 184 -22.55 -10.27 23.62
CA PHE A 184 -22.48 -10.74 25.00
C PHE A 184 -23.80 -10.60 25.78
N PHE A 185 -24.63 -9.62 25.46
CA PHE A 185 -25.83 -9.30 26.24
C PHE A 185 -27.14 -9.76 25.59
N ILE A 186 -27.12 -10.21 24.33
CA ILE A 186 -28.34 -10.66 23.63
C ILE A 186 -28.24 -12.16 23.33
N ASP A 187 -29.05 -12.95 24.04
CA ASP A 187 -29.13 -14.40 23.86
C ASP A 187 -29.82 -14.81 22.54
N ASN A 188 -30.58 -13.90 21.92
CA ASN A 188 -31.26 -14.17 20.67
C ASN A 188 -30.29 -14.14 19.47
N LEU A 189 -29.95 -15.34 19.00
CA LEU A 189 -29.04 -15.57 17.88
C LEU A 189 -29.44 -14.82 16.59
N PHE A 190 -30.73 -14.69 16.28
CA PHE A 190 -31.17 -13.96 15.08
C PHE A 190 -30.92 -12.46 15.18
N VAL A 191 -31.17 -11.86 16.35
CA VAL A 191 -30.90 -10.44 16.60
C VAL A 191 -29.40 -10.15 16.50
N SER A 192 -28.58 -11.03 17.08
CA SER A 192 -27.12 -10.94 17.00
C SER A 192 -26.60 -11.04 15.56
N ILE A 193 -27.14 -11.97 14.75
CA ILE A 193 -26.80 -12.07 13.33
C ILE A 193 -27.16 -10.79 12.56
N ILE A 194 -28.39 -10.28 12.74
CA ILE A 194 -28.84 -9.05 12.06
C ILE A 194 -27.96 -7.86 12.45
N ALA A 195 -27.58 -7.74 13.72
CA ALA A 195 -26.70 -6.68 14.20
C ALA A 195 -25.29 -6.76 13.58
N ILE A 196 -24.73 -7.96 13.44
CA ILE A 196 -23.42 -8.18 12.79
C ILE A 196 -23.49 -7.79 11.31
N PHE A 197 -24.53 -8.22 10.58
CA PHE A 197 -24.70 -7.86 9.17
C PHE A 197 -24.90 -6.35 8.99
N GLY A 198 -25.72 -5.72 9.83
CA GLY A 198 -25.91 -4.26 9.84
C GLY A 198 -24.60 -3.51 10.10
N TYR A 199 -23.80 -3.99 11.06
CA TYR A 199 -22.47 -3.45 11.31
C TYR A 199 -21.52 -3.63 10.13
N MET A 200 -21.48 -4.80 9.48
CA MET A 200 -20.64 -5.04 8.30
C MET A 200 -20.99 -4.09 7.15
N PHE A 201 -22.28 -3.81 6.94
CA PHE A 201 -22.73 -2.85 5.93
C PHE A 201 -22.29 -1.41 6.28
N ALA A 202 -22.54 -0.97 7.52
CA ALA A 202 -22.11 0.34 8.00
C ALA A 202 -20.57 0.49 7.94
N PHE A 203 -19.84 -0.57 8.25
CA PHE A 203 -18.39 -0.62 8.18
C PHE A 203 -17.86 -0.44 6.75
N GLN A 204 -18.47 -1.11 5.77
CA GLN A 204 -18.08 -0.95 4.37
C GLN A 204 -18.33 0.48 3.89
N PHE A 205 -19.48 1.06 4.26
CA PHE A 205 -19.82 2.44 3.92
C PHE A 205 -18.83 3.43 4.55
N LEU A 206 -18.52 3.30 5.84
CA LEU A 206 -17.56 4.16 6.54
C LEU A 206 -16.15 4.06 5.95
N THR A 207 -15.73 2.85 5.56
CA THR A 207 -14.40 2.63 4.95
C THR A 207 -14.32 3.31 3.58
N ASN A 208 -15.35 3.16 2.75
CA ASN A 208 -15.43 3.83 1.46
C ASN A 208 -15.45 5.36 1.62
N TYR A 209 -16.24 5.87 2.58
CA TYR A 209 -16.30 7.30 2.88
C TYR A 209 -14.94 7.84 3.34
N ARG A 210 -14.22 7.11 4.21
CA ARG A 210 -12.87 7.47 4.65
C ARG A 210 -11.89 7.59 3.48
N ILE A 211 -11.93 6.65 2.52
CA ILE A 211 -11.07 6.68 1.34
C ILE A 211 -11.40 7.92 0.48
N ALA A 212 -12.70 8.21 0.29
CA ALA A 212 -13.15 9.37 -0.47
C ALA A 212 -12.66 10.71 0.13
N GLN A 213 -12.52 10.81 1.47
CA GLN A 213 -11.96 12.01 2.11
C GLN A 213 -10.51 12.32 1.72
N PHE A 214 -9.74 11.31 1.30
CA PHE A 214 -8.35 11.51 0.88
C PHE A 214 -8.21 11.92 -0.60
N GLN A 215 -9.28 11.74 -1.39
CA GLN A 215 -9.29 12.03 -2.82
C GLN A 215 -8.91 13.47 -3.21
N PRO A 216 -9.27 14.52 -2.44
CA PRO A 216 -8.84 15.88 -2.75
C PRO A 216 -7.32 16.04 -2.81
N ILE A 217 -6.58 15.35 -1.92
CA ILE A 217 -5.11 15.41 -1.90
C ILE A 217 -4.54 14.70 -3.13
N SER A 218 -5.02 13.49 -3.46
CA SER A 218 -4.53 12.75 -4.64
C SER A 218 -4.83 13.47 -5.96
N ASN A 219 -5.97 14.18 -6.05
CA ASN A 219 -6.34 14.96 -7.23
C ASN A 219 -5.35 16.11 -7.52
N LEU A 220 -4.67 16.66 -6.50
CA LEU A 220 -3.63 17.69 -6.71
C LEU A 220 -2.51 17.17 -7.62
N LEU A 221 -2.12 15.91 -7.46
CA LEU A 221 -1.13 15.29 -8.34
C LEU A 221 -1.76 14.79 -9.65
N TYR A 222 -2.78 13.92 -9.58
CA TYR A 222 -3.26 13.19 -10.75
C TYR A 222 -4.07 14.04 -11.74
N GLN A 223 -4.81 15.05 -11.25
CA GLN A 223 -5.70 15.88 -12.06
C GLN A 223 -5.16 17.30 -12.26
N GLN A 224 -4.53 17.89 -11.24
CA GLN A 224 -3.99 19.24 -11.34
C GLN A 224 -2.50 19.29 -11.72
N CYS A 225 -1.81 18.15 -11.74
CA CYS A 225 -0.38 18.06 -12.06
C CYS A 225 0.48 19.02 -11.21
N ASN A 226 0.14 19.14 -9.93
CA ASN A 226 0.83 20.00 -8.97
C ASN A 226 1.45 19.15 -7.84
N PRO A 227 2.67 18.63 -8.03
CA PRO A 227 3.32 17.78 -7.03
C PRO A 227 3.72 18.56 -5.76
N GLU A 228 4.05 19.85 -5.85
CA GLU A 228 4.35 20.69 -4.67
C GLU A 228 3.14 20.84 -3.75
N ALA A 229 1.97 21.13 -4.33
CA ALA A 229 0.71 21.23 -3.59
C ALA A 229 0.34 19.91 -2.93
N CYS A 230 0.45 18.81 -3.69
CA CYS A 230 0.16 17.47 -3.18
C CYS A 230 1.09 17.11 -2.01
N MET A 231 2.40 17.33 -2.17
CA MET A 231 3.38 17.04 -1.13
C MET A 231 3.19 17.91 0.12
N SER A 232 2.91 19.20 -0.06
CA SER A 232 2.60 20.12 1.04
C SER A 232 1.36 19.67 1.82
N ALA A 233 0.27 19.33 1.12
CA ALA A 233 -0.95 18.81 1.74
C ALA A 233 -0.69 17.50 2.51
N LEU A 234 0.16 16.61 1.97
CA LEU A 234 0.54 15.36 2.62
C LEU A 234 1.34 15.58 3.90
N ILE A 235 2.32 16.49 3.88
CA ILE A 235 3.13 16.84 5.06
C ILE A 235 2.23 17.41 6.16
N TYR A 236 1.35 18.35 5.84
CA TYR A 236 0.40 18.92 6.80
C TYR A 236 -0.58 17.88 7.35
N TYR A 237 -1.07 16.98 6.50
CA TYR A 237 -1.92 15.86 6.92
C TYR A 237 -1.18 14.93 7.88
N SER A 238 0.12 14.70 7.65
CA SER A 238 0.99 13.84 8.46
C SER A 238 1.48 14.45 9.78
N LYS A 239 1.30 15.76 9.99
CA LYS A 239 1.70 16.43 11.23
C LYS A 239 0.92 15.92 12.45
N ARG A 240 1.59 15.59 13.56
CA ARG A 240 0.98 15.14 14.82
C ARG A 240 1.63 15.87 16.00
N GLY A 241 0.99 16.95 16.45
CA GLY A 241 1.60 17.84 17.43
C GLY A 241 2.89 18.45 16.85
N ASN A 242 4.02 18.19 17.53
CA ASN A 242 5.33 18.72 17.14
C ASN A 242 6.13 17.81 16.19
N HIS A 243 5.67 16.59 15.92
CA HIS A 243 6.37 15.64 15.06
C HIS A 243 5.54 15.26 13.83
N TYR A 244 6.22 14.85 12.78
CA TYR A 244 5.63 14.32 11.56
C TYR A 244 5.56 12.79 11.63
N ARG A 245 4.45 12.25 11.14
CA ARG A 245 4.29 10.83 10.87
C ARG A 245 3.79 10.65 9.44
N LEU A 246 4.73 10.42 8.54
CA LEU A 246 4.48 10.34 7.11
C LEU A 246 3.52 9.19 6.81
N SER A 247 2.56 9.47 5.93
CA SER A 247 1.53 8.54 5.53
C SER A 247 1.38 8.59 4.01
N ASN A 248 1.02 7.46 3.40
CA ASN A 248 0.92 7.34 1.95
C ASN A 248 2.26 7.62 1.23
N GLN A 249 3.29 6.87 1.61
CA GLN A 249 4.64 6.97 1.05
C GLN A 249 4.67 6.80 -0.47
N SER A 250 3.74 6.04 -1.07
CA SER A 250 3.62 5.93 -2.53
C SER A 250 3.33 7.28 -3.18
N LEU A 251 2.34 8.02 -2.67
CA LEU A 251 1.96 9.29 -3.27
C LEU A 251 3.04 10.35 -3.04
N MET A 252 3.67 10.35 -1.85
CA MET A 252 4.82 11.21 -1.56
C MET A 252 5.99 10.95 -2.52
N ALA A 253 6.37 9.68 -2.72
CA ALA A 253 7.42 9.31 -3.66
C ALA A 253 7.08 9.70 -5.10
N SER A 254 5.82 9.52 -5.54
CA SER A 254 5.38 10.02 -6.84
C SER A 254 5.53 11.53 -6.97
N CYS A 255 5.16 12.30 -5.95
CA CYS A 255 5.36 13.76 -5.98
C CYS A 255 6.84 14.12 -6.14
N LEU A 256 7.72 13.48 -5.36
CA LEU A 256 9.16 13.72 -5.39
C LEU A 256 9.80 13.34 -6.73
N ILE A 257 9.37 12.23 -7.35
CA ILE A 257 9.74 11.86 -8.72
C ILE A 257 9.38 12.99 -9.70
N TYR A 258 8.17 13.55 -9.58
CA TYR A 258 7.70 14.64 -10.45
C TYR A 258 8.19 16.04 -10.04
N LEU A 259 8.98 16.14 -8.97
CA LEU A 259 9.74 17.32 -8.54
C LEU A 259 11.23 17.22 -8.89
N ASP A 260 11.64 16.16 -9.59
CA ASP A 260 13.04 15.87 -9.92
C ASP A 260 13.93 15.67 -8.67
N ASP A 261 13.37 15.11 -7.59
CA ASP A 261 14.11 14.76 -6.36
C ASP A 261 14.07 13.23 -6.10
N PRO A 262 14.77 12.44 -6.93
CA PRO A 262 14.75 10.98 -6.83
C PRO A 262 15.46 10.46 -5.58
N GLU A 263 16.44 11.18 -5.03
CA GLU A 263 17.13 10.76 -3.81
C GLU A 263 16.16 10.78 -2.62
N LEU A 264 15.42 11.87 -2.45
CA LEU A 264 14.41 11.97 -1.40
C LEU A 264 13.23 11.01 -1.63
N ALA A 265 12.86 10.76 -2.90
CA ALA A 265 11.87 9.74 -3.24
C ALA A 265 12.30 8.35 -2.76
N GLN A 266 13.57 8.00 -2.95
CA GLN A 266 14.14 6.74 -2.49
C GLN A 266 14.09 6.64 -0.96
N ASP A 267 14.36 7.73 -0.26
CA ASP A 267 14.37 7.83 1.20
C ASP A 267 12.97 7.59 1.79
N VAL A 268 11.95 8.23 1.22
CA VAL A 268 10.54 8.00 1.57
C VAL A 268 10.15 6.53 1.35
N LEU A 269 10.63 5.91 0.28
CA LEU A 269 10.32 4.51 -0.06
C LEU A 269 11.02 3.49 0.86
N ILE A 270 12.01 3.87 1.67
CA ILE A 270 12.64 2.97 2.65
C ILE A 270 11.60 2.44 3.64
N THR A 271 10.68 3.31 4.09
CA THR A 271 9.65 2.99 5.09
C THR A 271 8.34 2.51 4.47
N PHE A 272 8.24 2.45 3.13
CA PHE A 272 7.04 2.00 2.43
C PHE A 272 6.63 0.57 2.83
N PRO A 273 5.34 0.35 3.19
CA PRO A 273 4.86 -0.94 3.67
C PRO A 273 4.66 -1.96 2.52
N ARG A 274 5.50 -3.00 2.48
CA ARG A 274 5.50 -4.06 1.44
C ARG A 274 4.68 -5.29 1.84
N SER A 275 3.48 -5.06 2.36
CA SER A 275 2.68 -6.09 3.06
C SER A 275 1.97 -7.08 2.12
N ASN A 276 1.64 -6.68 0.90
CA ASN A 276 0.88 -7.47 -0.06
C ASN A 276 1.47 -7.38 -1.49
N PRO A 277 1.12 -8.30 -2.41
CA PRO A 277 1.62 -8.29 -3.79
C PRO A 277 1.47 -6.95 -4.49
N THR A 278 0.30 -6.32 -4.39
CA THR A 278 0.01 -5.01 -4.99
C THR A 278 0.96 -3.92 -4.48
N SER A 279 1.16 -3.81 -3.17
CA SER A 279 2.09 -2.85 -2.56
C SER A 279 3.53 -3.11 -2.99
N MET A 280 3.94 -4.38 -3.16
CA MET A 280 5.27 -4.70 -3.66
C MET A 280 5.43 -4.28 -5.13
N LEU A 281 4.42 -4.49 -5.96
CA LEU A 281 4.42 -4.00 -7.35
C LEU A 281 4.54 -2.47 -7.38
N THR A 282 3.71 -1.76 -6.62
CA THR A 282 3.80 -0.29 -6.50
C THR A 282 5.17 0.17 -6.02
N TYR A 283 5.74 -0.50 -5.01
CA TYR A 283 7.07 -0.17 -4.50
C TYR A 283 8.15 -0.30 -5.58
N TRP A 284 8.19 -1.42 -6.30
CA TRP A 284 9.21 -1.66 -7.33
C TRP A 284 9.00 -0.82 -8.58
N SER A 285 7.75 -0.48 -8.90
CA SER A 285 7.42 0.47 -9.97
C SER A 285 7.90 1.89 -9.66
N LEU A 286 7.64 2.40 -8.45
CA LEU A 286 8.16 3.71 -8.05
C LEU A 286 9.68 3.72 -7.92
N MET A 287 10.25 2.63 -7.40
CA MET A 287 11.70 2.48 -7.29
C MET A 287 12.38 2.39 -8.66
N SER A 288 11.76 1.75 -9.66
CA SER A 288 12.30 1.71 -11.02
C SER A 288 12.31 3.10 -11.65
N TYR A 289 11.23 3.87 -11.49
CA TYR A 289 11.21 5.27 -11.93
C TYR A 289 12.34 6.06 -11.24
N THR A 290 12.51 5.89 -9.93
CA THR A 290 13.56 6.55 -9.16
C THR A 290 14.96 6.19 -9.68
N TYR A 291 15.24 4.91 -9.92
CA TYR A 291 16.53 4.46 -10.47
C TYR A 291 16.76 4.95 -11.89
N TYR A 292 15.71 5.06 -12.70
CA TYR A 292 15.80 5.65 -14.04
C TYR A 292 16.27 7.12 -13.96
N LEU A 293 15.71 7.92 -13.05
CA LEU A 293 16.14 9.31 -12.85
C LEU A 293 17.58 9.40 -12.32
N LEU A 294 17.98 8.48 -11.44
CA LEU A 294 19.36 8.36 -10.95
C LEU A 294 20.33 7.76 -11.98
N LYS A 295 19.85 7.34 -13.16
CA LYS A 295 20.62 6.66 -14.20
C LYS A 295 21.31 5.36 -13.71
N ASP A 296 20.69 4.66 -12.76
CA ASP A 296 21.19 3.41 -12.19
C ASP A 296 20.58 2.18 -12.90
N MET A 297 21.30 1.67 -13.89
CA MET A 297 20.88 0.50 -14.68
C MET A 297 20.76 -0.77 -13.82
N HIS A 298 21.72 -0.99 -12.92
CA HIS A 298 21.71 -2.18 -12.06
C HIS A 298 20.51 -2.14 -11.09
N GLY A 299 20.17 -0.94 -10.60
CA GLY A 299 18.94 -0.72 -9.83
C GLY A 299 17.67 -1.07 -10.59
N LEU A 300 17.58 -0.71 -11.88
CA LEU A 300 16.46 -1.05 -12.75
C LEU A 300 16.32 -2.55 -13.01
N GLU A 301 17.41 -3.23 -13.36
CA GLU A 301 17.41 -4.68 -13.60
C GLU A 301 16.96 -5.44 -12.36
N ARG A 302 17.43 -5.01 -11.18
CA ARG A 302 16.95 -5.55 -9.91
C ARG A 302 15.45 -5.37 -9.72
N CYS A 303 14.89 -4.21 -10.09
CA CYS A 303 13.45 -3.98 -9.98
C CYS A 303 12.66 -4.94 -10.89
N ARG A 304 13.13 -5.16 -12.13
CA ARG A 304 12.54 -6.13 -13.06
C ARG A 304 12.55 -7.54 -12.47
N ASP A 305 13.69 -7.99 -11.95
CA ASP A 305 13.83 -9.33 -11.38
C ASP A 305 12.92 -9.53 -10.16
N GLU A 306 12.82 -8.52 -9.30
CA GLU A 306 11.95 -8.59 -8.12
C GLU A 306 10.47 -8.58 -8.47
N ILE A 307 10.04 -7.82 -9.48
CA ILE A 307 8.66 -7.86 -9.98
C ILE A 307 8.33 -9.23 -10.58
N ASN A 308 9.26 -9.84 -11.31
CA ASN A 308 9.06 -11.17 -11.91
C ASN A 308 8.79 -12.25 -10.84
N LYS A 309 9.48 -12.17 -9.69
CA LYS A 309 9.29 -13.07 -8.53
C LYS A 309 7.93 -12.90 -7.83
N ILE A 310 7.22 -11.79 -8.03
CA ILE A 310 5.92 -11.57 -7.38
C ILE A 310 4.85 -12.41 -8.06
N GLN A 311 4.27 -13.37 -7.35
CA GLN A 311 3.10 -14.07 -7.86
C GLN A 311 1.85 -13.17 -7.72
N PRO A 312 1.10 -12.93 -8.80
CA PRO A 312 -0.17 -12.22 -8.71
C PRO A 312 -1.17 -13.09 -7.97
N LYS A 313 -2.09 -12.47 -7.22
CA LYS A 313 -3.26 -13.19 -6.68
C LYS A 313 -4.11 -13.71 -7.85
N MET A 314 -4.87 -14.78 -7.64
CA MET A 314 -5.84 -15.26 -8.64
C MET A 314 -6.78 -14.13 -9.08
N GLY A 315 -7.15 -14.14 -10.37
CA GLY A 315 -8.08 -13.19 -10.99
C GLY A 315 -7.43 -12.34 -12.08
N ALA A 316 -8.15 -12.15 -13.19
CA ALA A 316 -7.66 -11.46 -14.39
C ALA A 316 -7.13 -10.05 -14.10
N MET A 317 -7.79 -9.30 -13.21
CA MET A 317 -7.37 -7.96 -12.80
C MET A 317 -5.97 -7.93 -12.15
N ASN A 318 -5.65 -8.92 -11.30
CA ASN A 318 -4.36 -8.97 -10.62
C ASN A 318 -3.22 -9.31 -11.58
N ILE A 319 -3.50 -10.14 -12.59
CA ILE A 319 -2.56 -10.48 -13.66
C ILE A 319 -2.31 -9.23 -14.53
N MET A 320 -3.39 -8.53 -14.89
CA MET A 320 -3.31 -7.28 -15.65
C MET A 320 -2.48 -6.21 -14.91
N ILE A 321 -2.73 -6.00 -13.61
CA ILE A 321 -1.94 -5.04 -12.81
C ILE A 321 -0.46 -5.42 -12.84
N LYS A 322 -0.12 -6.71 -12.64
CA LYS A 322 1.28 -7.14 -12.71
C LYS A 322 1.89 -6.88 -14.10
N SER A 323 1.18 -7.20 -15.18
CA SER A 323 1.70 -7.01 -16.53
C SER A 323 1.88 -5.53 -16.89
N THR A 324 0.98 -4.65 -16.44
CA THR A 324 1.13 -3.19 -16.62
C THR A 324 2.38 -2.66 -15.90
N GLU A 325 2.59 -3.07 -14.64
CA GLU A 325 3.76 -2.64 -13.87
C GLU A 325 5.07 -3.21 -14.45
N GLN A 326 5.05 -4.46 -14.92
CA GLN A 326 6.18 -5.06 -15.65
C GLN A 326 6.52 -4.28 -16.91
N ALA A 327 5.51 -3.95 -17.72
CA ALA A 327 5.70 -3.18 -18.94
C ALA A 327 6.27 -1.79 -18.66
N SER A 328 5.84 -1.14 -17.57
CA SER A 328 6.38 0.15 -17.15
C SER A 328 7.87 0.09 -16.80
N VAL A 329 8.28 -0.89 -15.99
CA VAL A 329 9.70 -1.08 -15.61
C VAL A 329 10.56 -1.45 -16.81
N GLU A 330 10.08 -2.36 -17.65
CA GLU A 330 10.76 -2.75 -18.87
C GLU A 330 10.92 -1.57 -19.83
N ASN A 331 9.92 -0.70 -19.92
CA ASN A 331 10.01 0.52 -20.72
C ASN A 331 11.10 1.48 -20.22
N LYS A 332 11.30 1.62 -18.90
CA LYS A 332 12.41 2.43 -18.35
C LYS A 332 13.78 1.83 -18.67
N ILE A 333 13.89 0.50 -18.67
CA ILE A 333 15.11 -0.21 -19.10
C ILE A 333 15.38 0.04 -20.59
N ARG A 334 14.36 -0.09 -21.44
CA ARG A 334 14.46 0.20 -22.89
C ARG A 334 14.86 1.64 -23.17
N LEU A 335 14.35 2.60 -22.40
CA LEU A 335 14.76 4.01 -22.48
C LEU A 335 16.25 4.19 -22.18
N MET A 336 16.80 3.50 -21.17
CA MET A 336 18.24 3.55 -20.88
C MET A 336 19.08 2.88 -21.98
N ASN A 337 18.58 1.78 -22.55
CA ASN A 337 19.22 1.07 -23.65
C ASN A 337 19.03 1.72 -25.02
N ARG A 338 18.32 2.86 -25.10
CA ARG A 338 18.03 3.61 -26.33
C ARG A 338 17.19 2.84 -27.37
N ASP A 339 16.37 1.89 -26.92
CA ASP A 339 15.36 1.24 -27.77
C ASP A 339 14.12 2.14 -27.92
N PHE A 340 14.30 3.22 -28.68
CA PHE A 340 13.34 4.31 -28.76
C PHE A 340 12.03 3.95 -29.48
N GLN A 341 12.08 3.03 -30.45
CA GLN A 341 10.90 2.62 -31.20
C GLN A 341 9.91 1.89 -30.30
N ALA A 342 10.39 0.89 -29.54
CA ALA A 342 9.55 0.18 -28.59
C ALA A 342 9.03 1.09 -27.48
N CYS A 343 9.84 2.06 -27.03
CA CYS A 343 9.43 3.02 -26.00
C CYS A 343 8.32 3.95 -26.48
N LYS A 344 8.44 4.48 -27.70
CA LYS A 344 7.43 5.37 -28.30
C LYS A 344 6.10 4.64 -28.45
N GLN A 345 6.13 3.39 -28.91
CA GLN A 345 4.92 2.55 -29.01
C GLN A 345 4.25 2.33 -27.65
N TYR A 346 5.02 2.01 -26.61
CA TYR A 346 4.50 1.86 -25.25
C TYR A 346 3.75 3.11 -24.77
N TYR A 347 4.34 4.30 -24.91
CA TYR A 347 3.70 5.54 -24.47
C TYR A 347 2.46 5.90 -25.30
N LEU A 348 2.47 5.63 -26.61
CA LEU A 348 1.30 5.82 -27.47
C LEU A 348 0.14 4.88 -27.10
N ASP A 349 0.44 3.61 -26.79
CA ASP A 349 -0.57 2.66 -26.35
C ASP A 349 -1.13 3.03 -24.97
N LEU A 350 -0.27 3.52 -24.07
CA LEU A 350 -0.70 4.02 -22.77
C LEU A 350 -1.62 5.24 -22.92
N LEU A 351 -1.33 6.18 -23.83
CA LEU A 351 -2.16 7.36 -24.07
C LEU A 351 -3.60 7.02 -24.49
N LYS A 352 -3.80 6.01 -25.33
CA LYS A 352 -5.14 5.56 -25.78
C LYS A 352 -6.06 5.17 -24.62
N HIS A 353 -5.48 4.72 -23.51
CA HIS A 353 -6.21 4.17 -22.36
C HIS A 353 -6.06 5.04 -21.11
N SER A 354 -5.40 6.20 -21.19
CA SER A 354 -4.98 6.99 -20.03
C SER A 354 -6.10 7.85 -19.45
N PRO A 355 -6.55 7.58 -18.19
CA PRO A 355 -7.65 8.33 -17.60
C PRO A 355 -7.20 9.60 -16.85
N SER A 356 -5.90 9.78 -16.58
CA SER A 356 -5.40 10.88 -15.73
C SER A 356 -4.53 11.89 -16.50
N ARG A 357 -4.67 13.17 -16.13
CA ARG A 357 -3.90 14.28 -16.71
C ARG A 357 -2.39 14.10 -16.48
N LEU A 358 -2.00 13.57 -15.31
CA LEU A 358 -0.61 13.25 -14.98
C LEU A 358 0.00 12.23 -15.95
N THR A 359 -0.69 11.11 -16.19
CA THR A 359 -0.20 10.08 -17.12
C THR A 359 -0.06 10.64 -18.54
N GLN A 360 -1.00 11.49 -18.97
CA GLN A 360 -0.92 12.15 -20.27
C GLN A 360 0.33 13.05 -20.36
N ALA A 361 0.58 13.88 -19.34
CA ALA A 361 1.75 14.75 -19.30
C ALA A 361 3.07 13.96 -19.32
N ASP A 362 3.14 12.85 -18.56
CA ASP A 362 4.29 11.93 -18.53
C ASP A 362 4.54 11.32 -19.92
N CYS A 363 3.51 10.77 -20.56
CA CYS A 363 3.61 10.22 -21.91
C CYS A 363 4.03 11.27 -22.94
N PHE A 364 3.41 12.45 -22.94
CA PHE A 364 3.76 13.52 -23.87
C PHE A 364 5.22 13.93 -23.73
N TYR A 365 5.71 14.06 -22.50
CA TYR A 365 7.09 14.43 -22.25
C TYR A 365 8.08 13.39 -22.79
N TYR A 366 7.86 12.10 -22.53
CA TYR A 366 8.77 11.07 -23.03
C TYR A 366 8.68 10.85 -24.54
N ILE A 367 7.49 10.98 -25.14
CA ILE A 367 7.37 10.93 -26.61
C ILE A 367 8.13 12.11 -27.23
N ALA A 368 8.02 13.31 -26.65
CA ALA A 368 8.74 14.48 -27.11
C ALA A 368 10.26 14.31 -27.01
N LEU A 369 10.76 13.82 -25.87
CA LEU A 369 12.18 13.53 -25.67
C LEU A 369 12.71 12.49 -26.68
N ILE A 370 11.96 11.40 -26.89
CA ILE A 370 12.35 10.38 -27.86
C ILE A 370 12.42 10.99 -29.27
N SER A 371 11.38 11.71 -29.68
CA SER A 371 11.34 12.37 -30.99
C SER A 371 12.46 13.40 -31.15
N PHE A 372 12.79 14.15 -30.11
CA PHE A 372 13.92 15.09 -30.13
C PHE A 372 15.25 14.38 -30.36
N VAL A 373 15.49 13.26 -29.67
CA VAL A 373 16.71 12.46 -29.84
C VAL A 373 16.77 11.77 -31.22
N GLN A 374 15.62 11.46 -31.81
CA GLN A 374 15.49 10.93 -33.17
C GLN A 374 15.52 12.03 -34.25
N GLU A 375 15.75 13.29 -33.87
CA GLU A 375 15.80 14.45 -34.77
C GLU A 375 14.48 14.71 -35.53
N ASP A 376 13.37 14.21 -35.01
CA ASP A 376 12.02 14.52 -35.48
C ASP A 376 11.47 15.72 -34.69
N TYR A 377 12.03 16.90 -35.01
CA TYR A 377 11.77 18.14 -34.30
C TYR A 377 10.32 18.60 -34.41
N SER A 378 9.64 18.28 -35.53
CA SER A 378 8.23 18.58 -35.75
C SER A 378 7.34 17.90 -34.71
N ILE A 379 7.52 16.59 -34.51
CA ILE A 379 6.76 15.82 -33.53
C ILE A 379 7.22 16.18 -32.10
N ALA A 380 8.52 16.40 -31.90
CA ALA A 380 9.06 16.82 -30.61
C ALA A 380 8.41 18.13 -30.13
N ARG A 381 8.36 19.16 -30.99
CA ARG A 381 7.73 20.47 -30.70
C ARG A 381 6.26 20.29 -30.30
N MET A 382 5.48 19.56 -31.11
CA MET A 382 4.07 19.30 -30.83
C MET A 382 3.85 18.68 -29.44
N TYR A 383 4.63 17.65 -29.08
CA TYR A 383 4.46 16.98 -27.80
C TYR A 383 5.01 17.78 -26.61
N PHE A 384 6.10 18.54 -26.77
CA PHE A 384 6.57 19.45 -25.72
C PHE A 384 5.54 20.54 -25.41
N GLU A 385 4.88 21.12 -26.43
CA GLU A 385 3.78 22.06 -26.21
C GLU A 385 2.62 21.42 -25.44
N LYS A 386 2.25 20.18 -25.79
CA LYS A 386 1.22 19.42 -25.06
C LYS A 386 1.63 19.17 -23.60
N THR A 387 2.90 18.85 -23.34
CA THR A 387 3.44 18.73 -21.98
C THR A 387 3.30 20.03 -21.19
N ILE A 388 3.61 21.19 -21.79
CA ILE A 388 3.48 22.48 -21.11
C ILE A 388 2.02 22.80 -20.78
N ARG A 389 1.09 22.57 -21.72
CA ARG A 389 -0.35 22.80 -21.51
C ARG A 389 -0.93 21.86 -20.43
N THR A 390 -0.43 20.64 -20.36
CA THR A 390 -1.00 19.58 -19.50
C THR A 390 -0.33 19.53 -18.12
N GLY A 391 0.97 19.80 -18.05
CA GLY A 391 1.83 19.45 -16.92
C GLY A 391 1.89 20.43 -15.77
N ASN A 392 1.31 21.63 -15.85
CA ASN A 392 1.25 22.61 -14.75
C ASN A 392 2.60 22.84 -14.02
N ARG A 393 2.79 22.25 -12.82
CA ARG A 393 4.01 22.38 -11.99
C ARG A 393 4.90 21.13 -11.98
N LEU A 394 4.71 20.18 -12.91
CA LEU A 394 5.64 19.08 -13.08
C LEU A 394 7.01 19.60 -13.55
N TYR A 395 8.10 19.01 -13.08
CA TYR A 395 9.45 19.39 -13.51
C TYR A 395 9.64 19.30 -15.04
N PHE A 396 8.88 18.40 -15.69
CA PHE A 396 8.79 18.28 -17.14
C PHE A 396 8.49 19.59 -17.87
N VAL A 397 7.73 20.49 -17.27
CA VAL A 397 7.29 21.74 -17.92
C VAL A 397 8.48 22.65 -18.17
N GLN A 398 9.37 22.80 -17.18
CA GLN A 398 10.56 23.64 -17.34
C GLN A 398 11.53 23.00 -18.33
N ASN A 399 11.71 21.69 -18.28
CA ASN A 399 12.54 20.97 -19.24
C ASN A 399 11.98 21.08 -20.67
N ALA A 400 10.67 20.91 -20.85
CA ALA A 400 10.02 21.04 -22.15
C ALA A 400 10.22 22.44 -22.75
N LYS A 401 10.10 23.51 -21.94
CA LYS A 401 10.39 24.89 -22.38
C LYS A 401 11.85 25.03 -22.86
N ASN A 402 12.80 24.48 -22.10
CA ASN A 402 14.22 24.51 -22.45
C ASN A 402 14.54 23.70 -23.72
N TYR A 403 13.81 22.61 -23.99
CA TYR A 403 13.97 21.85 -25.24
C TYR A 403 13.32 22.56 -26.42
N LEU A 404 12.16 23.21 -26.22
CA LEU A 404 11.53 24.02 -27.27
C LEU A 404 12.42 25.17 -27.72
N SER A 405 13.05 25.90 -26.80
CA SER A 405 13.98 26.97 -27.17
C SER A 405 15.16 26.44 -27.99
N LYS A 406 15.68 25.25 -27.67
CA LYS A 406 16.72 24.59 -28.49
C LYS A 406 16.22 24.20 -29.87
N ILE A 407 14.99 23.72 -29.99
CA ILE A 407 14.40 23.42 -31.31
C ILE A 407 14.26 24.72 -32.12
N GLU A 408 13.84 25.82 -31.50
CA GLU A 408 13.73 27.13 -32.16
C GLU A 408 15.10 27.67 -32.62
N GLU A 409 16.17 27.40 -31.87
CA GLU A 409 17.54 27.73 -32.28
C GLU A 409 18.05 26.89 -33.46
N ILE A 410 17.65 25.61 -33.55
CA ILE A 410 18.05 24.68 -34.62
C ILE A 410 17.22 24.90 -35.89
N GLU A 411 15.91 25.11 -35.72
CA GLU A 411 14.93 25.33 -36.79
C GLU A 411 14.16 26.65 -36.54
N PRO A 412 14.76 27.81 -36.89
CA PRO A 412 14.14 29.12 -36.67
C PRO A 412 12.88 29.36 -37.54
N GLU A 413 12.60 28.51 -38.53
CA GLU A 413 11.44 28.63 -39.43
C GLU A 413 10.63 27.33 -39.54
N SER A 414 9.52 27.29 -38.82
CA SER A 414 8.30 26.56 -39.20
C SER A 414 7.11 27.13 -38.43
N ALA A 415 6.88 28.44 -38.62
CA ALA A 415 5.70 29.15 -38.12
C ALA A 415 4.51 29.08 -39.08
N ASP A 416 4.64 28.41 -40.24
CA ASP A 416 3.53 28.20 -41.17
C ASP A 416 2.93 26.80 -40.99
N GLY A 417 1.67 26.82 -40.55
CA GLY A 417 0.91 25.68 -40.08
C GLY A 417 0.83 24.51 -41.05
N ILE A 418 1.06 23.32 -40.52
CA ILE A 418 0.63 22.07 -41.13
C ILE A 418 -0.62 21.60 -40.35
N PRO A 419 -1.75 21.24 -41.02
CA PRO A 419 -3.03 21.05 -40.35
C PRO A 419 -3.02 19.85 -39.38
N TYR A 420 -3.63 20.07 -38.22
CA TYR A 420 -3.70 19.20 -37.05
C TYR A 420 -4.41 17.83 -37.21
N GLU A 421 -4.66 17.34 -38.42
CA GLU A 421 -5.57 16.19 -38.66
C GLU A 421 -4.89 14.88 -39.09
N ARG A 422 -3.57 14.80 -39.22
CA ARG A 422 -2.92 13.57 -39.76
C ARG A 422 -2.29 12.60 -38.77
N TYR A 423 -2.32 12.88 -37.46
CA TYR A 423 -1.63 12.05 -36.46
C TYR A 423 -2.49 11.65 -35.25
N LEU A 424 -3.81 11.53 -35.44
CA LEU A 424 -4.70 10.87 -34.48
C LEU A 424 -5.35 9.66 -35.16
N PRO A 425 -5.37 8.47 -34.54
CA PRO A 425 -6.50 7.56 -34.70
C PRO A 425 -7.75 8.12 -34.03
#